data_AF-A0A284RPQ0-F1
#
_entry.id   AF-A0A284RPQ0-F1
#
_cell.length_a   1.000
_cell.length_b   1.000
_cell.length_c   1.000
_cell.angle_alpha   90.00
_cell.angle_beta   90.00
_cell.angle_gamma   90.00
#
_symmetry.space_group_name_H-M   'P 1'
#
loop_
_entity.id
_entity.type
_entity.pdbx_description
1 polymer ?
#
loop_
_entity_poly.entity_id
_entity_poly.type
_entity_poly.pdbx_seq_one_letter_code
_entity_poly.pdbx_strand_id
1 'polypeptide(L)'
;MLPQQPRHAAAGAGHHCSSVQLPATLARPHYSEVSPSAIEAVSPDLAGVSPEYIRRSLRSETPQMLAGISALAPSHLPTILPKSHLPGALSVPVRSSSPSSRLFPTHVLAVSSSKTPSEQCMVFPIHALVLASHCAHLPAIPPAQSQLAGQSLVKLPVLPFALPSPPAFGIIHNFMYTHRLEPVFRSLLPVPAGFFQSITHETVLDTLNARETCMQLSAYLCSQEQGDLQKLTTHAVHVKELWQDMVALGIYSPDLWDAVDLAWRIIIGALTIAARNAN
;
A
#
# COMPACT_ATOMS: atom_id res chain seq x y z
N MET A 1 66.34 4.15 -37.60
CA MET A 1 65.68 2.84 -37.35
C MET A 1 66.11 2.35 -35.97
N LEU A 2 65.18 1.78 -35.20
CA LEU A 2 65.15 1.47 -33.75
C LEU A 2 64.65 2.63 -32.83
N PRO A 3 63.89 2.31 -31.74
CA PRO A 3 62.50 2.76 -31.59
C PRO A 3 62.06 3.21 -30.15
N GLN A 4 60.79 3.66 -30.06
CA GLN A 4 59.83 3.66 -28.94
C GLN A 4 60.12 4.34 -27.58
N GLN A 5 59.24 5.29 -27.22
CA GLN A 5 58.41 5.25 -26.01
C GLN A 5 57.31 6.35 -26.06
N PRO A 6 56.00 6.03 -25.92
CA PRO A 6 54.99 7.03 -25.56
C PRO A 6 54.69 6.98 -24.06
N ARG A 7 54.60 8.18 -23.46
CA ARG A 7 54.27 8.41 -22.05
C ARG A 7 52.81 8.00 -21.78
N HIS A 8 52.62 7.19 -20.73
CA HIS A 8 51.32 6.93 -20.11
C HIS A 8 50.73 8.22 -19.54
N ALA A 9 49.56 8.63 -20.03
CA ALA A 9 48.67 9.54 -19.32
C ALA A 9 47.60 8.68 -18.63
N ALA A 10 47.69 8.57 -17.31
CA ALA A 10 46.67 7.93 -16.49
C ALA A 10 45.42 8.82 -16.45
N ALA A 11 44.36 8.38 -17.13
CA ALA A 11 43.03 8.96 -16.97
C ALA A 11 42.49 8.53 -15.60
N GLY A 12 42.39 9.48 -14.68
CA GLY A 12 41.70 9.29 -13.42
C GLY A 12 40.23 8.99 -13.67
N ALA A 13 39.80 7.77 -13.36
CA ALA A 13 38.40 7.42 -13.27
C ALA A 13 37.78 8.15 -12.08
N GLY A 14 37.15 9.29 -12.35
CA GLY A 14 36.25 9.93 -11.39
C GLY A 14 35.07 9.01 -11.16
N HIS A 15 34.98 8.43 -9.95
CA HIS A 15 33.76 7.80 -9.48
C HIS A 15 32.69 8.89 -9.34
N HIS A 16 31.81 8.99 -10.33
CA HIS A 16 30.60 9.78 -10.21
C HIS A 16 29.68 9.11 -9.19
N CYS A 17 29.79 9.50 -7.93
CA CYS A 17 28.74 9.25 -6.95
C CYS A 17 27.57 10.17 -7.31
N SER A 18 26.62 9.65 -8.08
CA SER A 18 25.38 10.34 -8.39
C SER A 18 24.66 10.65 -7.08
N SER A 19 24.70 11.90 -6.63
CA SER A 19 23.98 12.32 -5.43
C SER A 19 22.48 12.12 -5.66
N VAL A 20 21.88 11.14 -4.99
CA VAL A 20 20.43 10.91 -5.06
C VAL A 20 19.75 12.09 -4.35
N GLN A 21 19.14 12.98 -5.12
CA GLN A 21 18.32 14.06 -4.57
C GLN A 21 16.91 13.54 -4.31
N LEU A 22 16.57 13.38 -3.02
CA LEU A 22 15.22 13.06 -2.59
C LEU A 22 14.42 14.36 -2.39
N PRO A 23 13.13 14.40 -2.76
CA PRO A 23 12.30 15.57 -2.53
C PRO A 23 12.08 15.76 -1.02
N ALA A 24 12.03 17.01 -0.57
CA ALA A 24 11.77 17.33 0.84
C ALA A 24 10.37 16.88 1.29
N THR A 25 9.39 16.89 0.39
CA THR A 25 8.00 16.49 0.63
C THR A 25 7.46 15.68 -0.54
N LEU A 26 6.48 14.81 -0.27
CA LEU A 26 5.73 14.12 -1.31
C LEU A 26 4.50 14.97 -1.68
N ALA A 27 4.26 15.16 -2.98
CA ALA A 27 3.14 15.98 -3.44
C ALA A 27 1.82 15.23 -3.24
N ARG A 28 0.81 15.91 -2.69
CA ARG A 28 -0.56 15.39 -2.62
C ARG A 28 -1.31 15.81 -3.90
N PRO A 29 -1.98 14.88 -4.60
CA PRO A 29 -2.82 15.25 -5.73
C PRO A 29 -4.04 16.04 -5.27
N HIS A 30 -4.70 16.74 -6.19
CA HIS A 30 -5.99 17.36 -5.91
C HIS A 30 -7.01 16.30 -5.51
N TYR A 31 -7.90 16.67 -4.59
CA TYR A 31 -9.02 15.82 -4.20
C TYR A 31 -9.91 15.53 -5.41
N SER A 32 -10.22 14.25 -5.58
CA SER A 32 -11.28 13.77 -6.45
C SER A 32 -12.14 12.82 -5.63
N GLU A 33 -13.44 13.06 -5.58
CA GLU A 33 -14.36 12.10 -4.98
C GLU A 33 -14.53 10.90 -5.93
N VAL A 34 -14.90 9.75 -5.36
CA VAL A 34 -15.21 8.55 -6.13
C VAL A 34 -16.43 8.75 -7.02
N SER A 35 -16.42 8.12 -8.19
CA SER A 35 -17.55 8.20 -9.13
C SER A 35 -18.78 7.47 -8.58
N PRO A 36 -19.97 8.13 -8.48
CA PRO A 36 -21.21 7.45 -8.12
C PRO A 36 -21.52 6.27 -9.04
N SER A 37 -21.22 6.39 -10.34
CA SER A 37 -21.43 5.31 -11.30
C SER A 37 -20.54 4.07 -11.04
N ALA A 38 -19.36 4.25 -10.43
CA ALA A 38 -18.49 3.13 -10.07
C ALA A 38 -19.06 2.35 -8.87
N ILE A 39 -19.71 3.04 -7.94
CA ILE A 39 -20.45 2.43 -6.82
C ILE A 39 -21.70 1.71 -7.34
N GLU A 40 -22.49 2.37 -8.19
CA GLU A 40 -23.69 1.79 -8.79
C GLU A 40 -23.39 0.53 -9.62
N ALA A 41 -22.25 0.49 -10.31
CA ALA A 41 -21.81 -0.67 -11.07
C ALA A 41 -21.61 -1.93 -10.21
N VAL A 42 -21.19 -1.76 -8.95
CA VAL A 42 -20.95 -2.88 -8.02
C VAL A 42 -22.11 -3.15 -7.07
N SER A 43 -22.94 -2.14 -6.81
CA SER A 43 -24.11 -2.22 -5.93
C SER A 43 -25.18 -1.23 -6.39
N PRO A 44 -26.07 -1.65 -7.32
CA PRO A 44 -27.12 -0.77 -7.86
C PRO A 44 -28.09 -0.23 -6.80
N ASP A 45 -28.30 -0.98 -5.71
CA ASP A 45 -29.18 -0.57 -4.60
C ASP A 45 -28.67 0.65 -3.82
N LEU A 46 -27.39 1.02 -4.02
CA LEU A 46 -26.78 2.21 -3.43
C LEU A 46 -26.79 3.43 -4.38
N ALA A 47 -27.53 3.36 -5.49
CA ALA A 47 -27.70 4.50 -6.39
C ALA A 47 -28.18 5.75 -5.65
N GLY A 48 -27.52 6.87 -5.90
CA GLY A 48 -27.80 8.16 -5.23
C GLY A 48 -27.39 8.25 -3.76
N VAL A 49 -26.82 7.19 -3.15
CA VAL A 49 -26.29 7.24 -1.78
C VAL A 49 -24.90 7.91 -1.79
N SER A 50 -24.66 8.83 -0.86
CA SER A 50 -23.37 9.52 -0.78
C SER A 50 -22.21 8.54 -0.51
N PRO A 51 -21.06 8.67 -1.19
CA PRO A 51 -19.88 7.83 -0.92
C PRO A 51 -19.43 7.85 0.54
N GLU A 52 -19.54 8.99 1.22
CA GLU A 52 -19.17 9.13 2.63
C GLU A 52 -20.04 8.25 3.54
N TYR A 53 -21.36 8.23 3.31
CA TYR A 53 -22.27 7.36 4.06
C TYR A 53 -21.94 5.88 3.84
N ILE A 54 -21.64 5.48 2.59
CA ILE A 54 -21.24 4.12 2.26
C ILE A 54 -19.95 3.73 2.99
N ARG A 55 -18.91 4.58 2.94
CA ARG A 55 -17.66 4.34 3.70
C ARG A 55 -17.92 4.17 5.19
N ARG A 56 -18.82 4.98 5.77
CA ARG A 56 -19.21 4.89 7.19
C ARG A 56 -19.92 3.58 7.51
N SER A 57 -20.85 3.14 6.68
CA SER A 57 -21.53 1.86 6.84
C SER A 57 -20.56 0.68 6.71
N LEU A 58 -19.66 0.70 5.73
CA LEU A 58 -18.65 -0.34 5.52
C LEU A 58 -17.75 -0.53 6.76
N ARG A 59 -17.42 0.55 7.48
CA ARG A 59 -16.65 0.45 8.74
C ARG A 59 -17.35 -0.39 9.80
N SER A 60 -18.68 -0.36 9.86
CA SER A 60 -19.45 -1.19 10.80
C SER A 60 -19.48 -2.67 10.39
N GLU A 61 -19.20 -2.95 9.12
CA GLU A 61 -19.17 -4.29 8.53
C GLU A 61 -17.76 -4.89 8.45
N THR A 62 -16.71 -4.12 8.79
CA THR A 62 -15.32 -4.55 8.75
C THR A 62 -15.08 -5.90 9.45
N PRO A 63 -15.59 -6.16 10.67
CA PRO A 63 -15.39 -7.46 11.33
C PRO A 63 -15.93 -8.63 10.49
N GLN A 64 -17.10 -8.46 9.87
CA GLN A 64 -17.77 -9.47 9.05
C GLN A 64 -17.02 -9.70 7.73
N MET A 65 -16.56 -8.63 7.08
CA MET A 65 -15.78 -8.67 5.85
C MET A 65 -14.42 -9.36 6.06
N LEU A 66 -13.70 -8.99 7.12
CA LEU A 66 -12.40 -9.60 7.46
C LEU A 66 -12.56 -11.07 7.90
N ALA A 67 -13.65 -11.40 8.60
CA ALA A 67 -13.99 -12.78 8.91
C ALA A 67 -14.30 -13.60 7.65
N GLY A 68 -14.94 -12.99 6.64
CA GLY A 68 -15.18 -13.62 5.34
C GLY A 68 -13.91 -13.88 4.57
N ILE A 69 -13.00 -12.89 4.47
CA ILE A 69 -11.66 -13.06 3.88
C ILE A 69 -10.91 -14.19 4.59
N SER A 70 -10.88 -14.17 5.92
CA SER A 70 -10.17 -15.16 6.72
C SER A 70 -10.76 -16.57 6.61
N ALA A 71 -12.04 -16.69 6.25
CA ALA A 71 -12.69 -18.00 6.10
C ALA A 71 -12.29 -18.74 4.82
N LEU A 72 -11.76 -18.04 3.81
CA LEU A 72 -11.29 -18.65 2.57
C LEU A 72 -10.12 -19.62 2.85
N ALA A 73 -10.13 -20.79 2.20
CA ALA A 73 -9.06 -21.77 2.32
C ALA A 73 -7.78 -21.26 1.64
N PRO A 74 -6.67 -21.03 2.37
CA PRO A 74 -5.45 -20.45 1.80
C PRO A 74 -4.81 -21.31 0.70
N SER A 75 -5.01 -22.63 0.74
CA SER A 75 -4.51 -23.56 -0.29
C SER A 75 -5.09 -23.33 -1.68
N HIS A 76 -6.22 -22.61 -1.78
CA HIS A 76 -6.91 -22.30 -3.04
C HIS A 76 -6.85 -20.80 -3.38
N LEU A 77 -6.16 -20.01 -2.58
CA LEU A 77 -5.96 -18.58 -2.77
C LEU A 77 -4.48 -18.25 -2.56
N PRO A 78 -3.60 -18.64 -3.51
CA PRO A 78 -2.18 -18.33 -3.42
C PRO A 78 -1.97 -16.82 -3.42
N THR A 79 -0.99 -16.34 -2.65
CA THR A 79 -0.68 -14.90 -2.55
C THR A 79 0.02 -14.34 -3.79
N ILE A 80 0.62 -15.23 -4.60
CA ILE A 80 1.31 -14.90 -5.85
C ILE A 80 0.87 -15.87 -6.93
N LEU A 81 0.56 -15.35 -8.13
CA LEU A 81 0.24 -16.14 -9.32
C LEU A 81 1.07 -15.68 -10.54
N PRO A 82 1.45 -16.60 -11.45
CA PRO A 82 1.97 -16.22 -12.75
C PRO A 82 0.89 -15.54 -13.60
N LYS A 83 1.22 -14.43 -14.27
CA LYS A 83 0.31 -13.70 -15.17
C LYS A 83 -0.20 -14.56 -16.32
N SER A 84 0.67 -15.41 -16.88
CA SER A 84 0.35 -16.34 -17.96
C SER A 84 -0.70 -17.39 -17.58
N HIS A 85 -0.92 -17.61 -16.29
CA HIS A 85 -1.84 -18.61 -15.76
C HIS A 85 -2.97 -18.00 -14.92
N LEU A 86 -3.27 -16.71 -15.09
CA LEU A 86 -4.37 -16.07 -14.39
C LEU A 86 -5.72 -16.66 -14.83
N PRO A 87 -6.44 -17.36 -13.93
CA PRO A 87 -7.75 -17.90 -14.27
C PRO A 87 -8.78 -16.77 -14.28
N GLY A 88 -9.86 -16.90 -15.06
CA GLY A 88 -10.93 -15.90 -15.04
C GLY A 88 -11.73 -15.86 -13.72
N ALA A 89 -11.71 -16.96 -12.95
CA ALA A 89 -12.32 -17.05 -11.63
C ALA A 89 -11.61 -18.11 -10.78
N LEU A 90 -11.65 -17.94 -9.46
CA LEU A 90 -11.19 -18.92 -8.47
C LEU A 90 -12.39 -19.46 -7.69
N SER A 91 -12.47 -20.78 -7.58
CA SER A 91 -13.44 -21.45 -6.69
C SER A 91 -12.72 -21.81 -5.39
N VAL A 92 -13.04 -21.10 -4.31
CA VAL A 92 -12.31 -21.16 -3.05
C VAL A 92 -13.19 -21.81 -1.98
N PRO A 93 -12.80 -22.97 -1.42
CA PRO A 93 -13.53 -23.58 -0.32
C PRO A 93 -13.55 -22.66 0.90
N VAL A 94 -14.66 -22.66 1.61
CA VAL A 94 -14.82 -21.93 2.87
C VAL A 94 -14.60 -22.90 4.02
N ARG A 95 -13.76 -22.51 4.98
CA ARG A 95 -13.55 -23.31 6.18
C ARG A 95 -14.85 -23.36 6.99
N SER A 96 -15.33 -24.58 7.24
CA SER A 96 -16.49 -24.86 8.10
C SER A 96 -16.15 -24.57 9.56
N SER A 97 -16.27 -23.31 9.92
CA SER A 97 -16.60 -22.83 11.25
C SER A 97 -17.86 -21.98 11.08
N SER A 98 -18.85 -22.10 11.97
CA SER A 98 -20.13 -21.37 11.88
C SER A 98 -19.90 -19.86 11.73
N PRO A 99 -20.60 -19.17 10.81
CA PRO A 99 -21.22 -17.90 11.20
C PRO A 99 -22.38 -17.49 10.28
N SER A 100 -23.53 -17.20 10.86
CA SER A 100 -24.66 -16.55 10.19
C SER A 100 -24.40 -15.09 9.76
N SER A 101 -23.16 -14.57 9.89
CA SER A 101 -22.85 -13.14 9.70
C SER A 101 -21.55 -12.84 8.91
N ARG A 102 -20.94 -13.79 8.19
CA ARG A 102 -19.76 -13.48 7.34
C ARG A 102 -20.19 -12.75 6.07
N LEU A 103 -19.42 -11.72 5.68
CA LEU A 103 -19.50 -11.12 4.36
C LEU A 103 -18.31 -11.62 3.55
N PHE A 104 -18.57 -12.46 2.56
CA PHE A 104 -17.51 -13.02 1.74
C PHE A 104 -17.01 -12.01 0.70
N PRO A 105 -15.72 -12.08 0.33
CA PRO A 105 -15.18 -11.33 -0.80
C PRO A 105 -16.02 -11.55 -2.05
N THR A 106 -16.07 -10.53 -2.89
CA THR A 106 -16.80 -10.56 -4.16
C THR A 106 -15.90 -10.91 -5.34
N HIS A 107 -14.62 -10.57 -5.23
CA HIS A 107 -13.63 -10.68 -6.29
C HIS A 107 -12.27 -11.06 -5.71
N VAL A 108 -11.37 -11.43 -6.61
CA VAL A 108 -9.93 -11.50 -6.36
C VAL A 108 -9.24 -10.50 -7.27
N LEU A 109 -8.41 -9.62 -6.71
CA LEU A 109 -7.57 -8.70 -7.46
C LEU A 109 -6.21 -9.36 -7.72
N ALA A 110 -5.79 -9.44 -8.98
CA ALA A 110 -4.46 -9.86 -9.40
C ALA A 110 -3.63 -8.62 -9.74
N VAL A 111 -2.89 -8.12 -8.76
CA VAL A 111 -2.14 -6.87 -8.83
C VAL A 111 -0.74 -7.11 -9.39
N SER A 112 -0.38 -6.38 -10.43
CA SER A 112 0.92 -6.46 -11.08
C SER A 112 1.56 -5.10 -11.25
N SER A 113 2.88 -5.09 -11.45
CA SER A 113 3.62 -3.84 -11.60
C SER A 113 3.34 -3.22 -12.96
N SER A 114 3.01 -1.93 -12.97
CA SER A 114 2.89 -1.11 -14.17
C SER A 114 4.23 -0.51 -14.63
N LYS A 115 5.23 -0.49 -13.74
CA LYS A 115 6.55 0.12 -13.99
C LYS A 115 7.63 -0.88 -14.33
N THR A 116 7.53 -2.08 -13.78
CA THR A 116 8.51 -3.14 -13.97
C THR A 116 7.85 -4.36 -14.61
N PRO A 117 8.39 -4.89 -15.71
CA PRO A 117 7.89 -6.13 -16.28
C PRO A 117 8.16 -7.26 -15.28
N SER A 118 7.09 -7.79 -14.71
CA SER A 118 7.10 -8.96 -13.84
C SER A 118 6.07 -9.95 -14.37
N GLU A 119 6.45 -11.22 -14.44
CA GLU A 119 5.56 -12.33 -14.79
C GLU A 119 4.68 -12.77 -13.61
N GLN A 120 4.83 -12.14 -12.45
CA GLN A 120 4.07 -12.45 -11.25
C GLN A 120 3.08 -11.34 -10.92
N CYS A 121 1.95 -11.74 -10.34
CA CYS A 121 0.98 -10.85 -9.74
C CYS A 121 0.71 -11.27 -8.30
N MET A 122 0.46 -10.30 -7.44
CA MET A 122 0.02 -10.51 -6.07
C MET A 122 -1.50 -10.59 -6.03
N VAL A 123 -2.03 -11.50 -5.23
CA VAL A 123 -3.45 -11.88 -5.25
C VAL A 123 -4.12 -11.45 -3.95
N PHE A 124 -5.22 -10.71 -4.06
CA PHE A 124 -5.94 -10.15 -2.91
C PHE A 124 -7.44 -10.44 -3.02
N PRO A 125 -8.07 -11.11 -2.04
CA PRO A 125 -9.53 -11.20 -1.99
C PRO A 125 -10.11 -9.84 -1.57
N ILE A 126 -11.07 -9.32 -2.32
CA ILE A 126 -11.62 -7.97 -2.11
C ILE A 126 -13.16 -7.94 -2.12
N HIS A 127 -13.71 -6.95 -1.41
CA HIS A 127 -15.09 -6.50 -1.56
C HIS A 127 -15.07 -5.32 -2.53
N ALA A 128 -15.70 -5.46 -3.70
CA ALA A 128 -15.64 -4.46 -4.76
C ALA A 128 -16.18 -3.09 -4.30
N LEU A 129 -17.18 -3.10 -3.42
CA LEU A 129 -17.73 -1.88 -2.82
C LEU A 129 -16.71 -1.13 -1.94
N VAL A 130 -15.78 -1.82 -1.28
CA VAL A 130 -14.69 -1.17 -0.52
C VAL A 130 -13.77 -0.42 -1.47
N LEU A 131 -13.38 -1.04 -2.59
CA LEU A 131 -12.56 -0.38 -3.60
C LEU A 131 -13.30 0.79 -4.28
N ALA A 132 -14.53 0.57 -4.75
CA ALA A 132 -15.33 1.58 -5.43
C ALA A 132 -15.64 2.80 -4.55
N SER A 133 -15.69 2.63 -3.23
CA SER A 133 -15.94 3.73 -2.28
C SER A 133 -14.69 4.47 -1.83
N HIS A 134 -13.48 3.93 -2.03
CA HIS A 134 -12.22 4.52 -1.56
C HIS A 134 -11.27 4.99 -2.66
N CYS A 135 -11.43 4.49 -3.89
CA CYS A 135 -10.48 4.74 -4.98
C CYS A 135 -11.15 5.48 -6.14
N ALA A 136 -10.83 6.76 -6.31
CA ALA A 136 -11.45 7.61 -7.33
C ALA A 136 -10.98 7.31 -8.76
N HIS A 137 -9.82 6.68 -8.93
CA HIS A 137 -9.23 6.40 -10.24
C HIS A 137 -9.43 4.93 -10.68
N LEU A 138 -10.18 4.13 -9.93
CA LEU A 138 -10.47 2.77 -10.35
C LEU A 138 -11.47 2.76 -11.51
N PRO A 139 -11.23 1.91 -12.54
CA PRO A 139 -12.27 1.62 -13.51
C PRO A 139 -13.47 0.96 -12.83
N ALA A 140 -14.65 1.06 -13.45
CA ALA A 140 -15.84 0.38 -12.96
C ALA A 140 -15.57 -1.13 -12.85
N ILE A 141 -15.78 -1.67 -11.66
CA ILE A 141 -15.61 -3.10 -11.39
C ILE A 141 -16.88 -3.83 -11.84
N PRO A 142 -16.76 -4.93 -12.62
CA PRO A 142 -17.93 -5.72 -13.01
C PRO A 142 -18.71 -6.24 -11.79
N PRO A 143 -20.04 -6.38 -11.87
CA PRO A 143 -20.82 -6.95 -10.78
C PRO A 143 -20.43 -8.43 -10.56
N ALA A 144 -20.25 -8.82 -9.30
CA ALA A 144 -20.08 -10.22 -8.92
C ALA A 144 -21.43 -10.90 -8.71
N GLN A 145 -21.46 -12.22 -8.89
CA GLN A 145 -22.62 -13.02 -8.49
C GLN A 145 -22.77 -13.00 -6.98
N SER A 146 -24.00 -12.77 -6.50
CA SER A 146 -24.33 -12.84 -5.08
C SER A 146 -24.04 -14.24 -4.55
N GLN A 147 -23.26 -14.32 -3.47
CA GLN A 147 -22.98 -15.59 -2.79
C GLN A 147 -24.16 -15.92 -1.86
N LEU A 148 -24.68 -17.14 -1.92
CA LEU A 148 -25.77 -17.55 -1.03
C LEU A 148 -25.21 -17.89 0.36
N ALA A 149 -25.98 -17.58 1.40
CA ALA A 149 -25.65 -17.98 2.76
C ALA A 149 -25.51 -19.51 2.86
N GLY A 150 -24.48 -19.97 3.56
CA GLY A 150 -24.24 -21.41 3.79
C GLY A 150 -23.46 -22.14 2.69
N GLN A 151 -23.00 -21.45 1.64
CA GLN A 151 -22.14 -22.08 0.63
C GLN A 151 -20.79 -22.51 1.23
N SER A 152 -20.38 -23.75 0.93
CA SER A 152 -19.06 -24.30 1.28
C SER A 152 -17.97 -23.92 0.27
N LEU A 153 -18.36 -23.30 -0.86
CA LEU A 153 -17.50 -22.92 -1.97
C LEU A 153 -17.92 -21.54 -2.46
N VAL A 154 -16.97 -20.61 -2.54
CA VAL A 154 -17.19 -19.25 -3.05
C VAL A 154 -16.51 -19.12 -4.40
N LYS A 155 -17.22 -18.63 -5.41
CA LYS A 155 -16.66 -18.40 -6.76
C LYS A 155 -16.35 -16.93 -6.93
N LEU A 156 -15.06 -16.60 -7.05
CA LEU A 156 -14.53 -15.25 -7.11
C LEU A 156 -13.97 -14.96 -8.51
N PRO A 157 -14.58 -14.07 -9.31
CA PRO A 157 -13.94 -13.55 -10.52
C PRO A 157 -12.57 -12.92 -10.19
N VAL A 158 -11.58 -13.17 -11.05
CA VAL A 158 -10.24 -12.61 -10.92
C VAL A 158 -10.12 -11.38 -11.82
N LEU A 159 -9.76 -10.25 -11.23
CA LEU A 159 -9.60 -8.99 -11.92
C LEU A 159 -8.11 -8.63 -12.03
N PRO A 160 -7.53 -8.58 -13.24
CA PRO A 160 -6.18 -8.09 -13.42
C PRO A 160 -6.14 -6.59 -13.14
N PHE A 161 -5.13 -6.16 -12.40
CA PHE A 161 -4.95 -4.75 -12.06
C PHE A 161 -3.46 -4.39 -12.03
N ALA A 162 -3.12 -3.18 -12.44
CA ALA A 162 -1.74 -2.73 -12.54
C ALA A 162 -1.51 -1.51 -11.65
N LEU A 163 -0.51 -1.59 -10.77
CA LEU A 163 -0.09 -0.52 -9.87
C LEU A 163 1.40 -0.24 -9.98
N PRO A 164 1.86 0.98 -9.64
CA PRO A 164 3.28 1.29 -9.55
C PRO A 164 4.08 0.31 -8.68
N SER A 165 3.57 -0.10 -7.51
CA SER A 165 4.21 -1.06 -6.59
C SER A 165 3.23 -2.07 -5.99
N PRO A 166 3.04 -3.25 -6.61
CA PRO A 166 2.17 -4.30 -6.06
C PRO A 166 2.40 -4.66 -4.59
N PRO A 167 3.65 -4.71 -4.07
CA PRO A 167 3.89 -4.96 -2.65
C PRO A 167 3.22 -3.94 -1.72
N ALA A 168 3.17 -2.66 -2.11
CA ALA A 168 2.58 -1.60 -1.29
C ALA A 168 1.05 -1.72 -1.19
N PHE A 169 0.41 -2.34 -2.18
CA PHE A 169 -1.04 -2.54 -2.17
C PHE A 169 -1.54 -3.32 -0.95
N GLY A 170 -0.74 -4.24 -0.38
CA GLY A 170 -1.13 -4.96 0.83
C GLY A 170 -1.40 -4.03 2.04
N ILE A 171 -0.62 -2.95 2.15
CA ILE A 171 -0.76 -1.93 3.19
C ILE A 171 -2.06 -1.15 2.99
N ILE A 172 -2.29 -0.69 1.76
CA ILE A 172 -3.49 0.06 1.34
C ILE A 172 -4.74 -0.80 1.54
N HIS A 173 -4.70 -2.04 1.07
CA HIS A 173 -5.77 -3.02 1.22
C HIS A 173 -6.16 -3.17 2.69
N ASN A 174 -5.20 -3.44 3.58
CA ASN A 174 -5.50 -3.55 5.00
C ASN A 174 -6.04 -2.25 5.61
N PHE A 175 -5.51 -1.09 5.20
CA PHE A 175 -5.98 0.21 5.68
C PHE A 175 -7.43 0.50 5.25
N MET A 176 -7.84 0.19 4.02
CA MET A 176 -9.22 0.44 3.55
C MET A 176 -10.30 -0.30 4.35
N TYR A 177 -9.96 -1.43 5.01
CA TYR A 177 -10.89 -2.11 5.92
C TYR A 177 -10.79 -1.59 7.35
N THR A 178 -9.56 -1.43 7.84
CA THR A 178 -9.32 -1.25 9.28
C THR A 178 -9.25 0.22 9.70
N HIS A 179 -8.89 1.12 8.78
CA HIS A 179 -8.52 2.51 9.04
C HIS A 179 -7.52 2.69 10.20
N ARG A 180 -6.69 1.67 10.45
CA ARG A 180 -5.67 1.70 11.50
C ARG A 180 -4.35 2.18 10.94
N LEU A 181 -3.76 3.20 11.58
CA LEU A 181 -2.47 3.76 11.18
C LEU A 181 -1.29 2.91 11.68
N GLU A 182 -1.42 2.21 12.80
CA GLU A 182 -0.35 1.39 13.36
C GLU A 182 0.22 0.35 12.36
N PRO A 183 -0.59 -0.50 11.69
CA PRO A 183 -0.07 -1.42 10.69
C PRO A 183 0.62 -0.70 9.52
N VAL A 184 0.13 0.47 9.11
CA VAL A 184 0.74 1.26 8.03
C VAL A 184 2.15 1.66 8.43
N PHE A 185 2.33 2.27 9.59
CA PHE A 185 3.66 2.67 10.07
C PHE A 185 4.59 1.48 10.26
N ARG A 186 4.11 0.37 10.86
CA ARG A 186 4.91 -0.85 11.04
C ARG A 186 5.40 -1.45 9.71
N SER A 187 4.63 -1.29 8.64
CA SER A 187 5.03 -1.74 7.30
C SER A 187 6.03 -0.81 6.62
N LEU A 188 6.11 0.45 7.03
CA LEU A 188 6.97 1.46 6.40
C LEU A 188 8.30 1.66 7.13
N LEU A 189 8.30 1.70 8.46
CA LEU A 189 9.45 2.09 9.26
C LEU A 189 9.51 1.35 10.61
N PRO A 190 10.72 1.00 11.10
CA PRO A 190 10.90 0.57 12.47
C PRO A 190 10.80 1.80 13.40
N VAL A 191 9.63 2.02 13.97
CA VAL A 191 9.39 3.07 14.99
C VAL A 191 9.25 2.44 16.39
N PRO A 192 9.53 3.19 17.48
CA PRO A 192 9.48 2.66 18.84
C PRO A 192 8.09 2.14 19.21
N ALA A 193 8.01 1.02 19.94
CA ALA A 193 6.73 0.44 20.34
C ALA A 193 5.84 1.42 21.13
N GLY A 194 6.44 2.32 21.93
CA GLY A 194 5.73 3.36 22.66
C GLY A 194 4.96 4.34 21.77
N PHE A 195 5.43 4.59 20.53
CA PHE A 195 4.73 5.46 19.58
C PHE A 195 3.35 4.89 19.20
N PHE A 196 3.19 3.58 19.19
CA PHE A 196 1.94 2.93 18.79
C PHE A 196 0.88 2.87 19.89
N GLN A 197 1.25 3.06 21.15
CA GLN A 197 0.30 2.94 22.27
C GLN A 197 -0.84 3.96 22.19
N SER A 198 -0.60 5.10 21.55
CA SER A 198 -1.56 6.20 21.41
C SER A 198 -1.77 6.64 19.97
N ILE A 199 -1.44 5.81 18.97
CA ILE A 199 -1.44 6.29 17.59
C ILE A 199 -2.85 6.52 17.05
N THR A 200 -3.18 7.78 16.87
CA THR A 200 -4.39 8.32 16.25
C THR A 200 -3.99 9.31 15.15
N HIS A 201 -4.96 9.72 14.34
CA HIS A 201 -4.73 10.77 13.34
C HIS A 201 -4.25 12.08 14.01
N GLU A 202 -4.82 12.45 15.15
CA GLU A 202 -4.40 13.62 15.93
C GLU A 202 -2.94 13.52 16.37
N THR A 203 -2.51 12.39 16.92
CA THR A 203 -1.09 12.22 17.30
C THR A 203 -0.12 12.28 16.13
N VAL A 204 -0.55 11.86 14.93
CA VAL A 204 0.26 12.00 13.71
C VAL A 204 0.42 13.47 13.34
N LEU A 205 -0.66 14.26 13.39
CA LEU A 205 -0.62 15.69 13.15
C LEU A 205 0.22 16.43 14.20
N ASP A 206 0.07 16.10 15.48
CA ASP A 206 0.89 16.67 16.56
C ASP A 206 2.37 16.38 16.34
N THR A 207 2.70 15.13 15.97
CA THR A 207 4.09 14.74 15.69
C THR A 207 4.65 15.46 14.47
N LEU A 208 3.85 15.61 13.40
CA LEU A 208 4.23 16.40 12.22
C LEU A 208 4.54 17.85 12.58
N ASN A 209 3.79 18.45 13.50
CA ASN A 209 4.02 19.82 13.95
C ASN A 209 5.17 19.92 14.99
N ALA A 210 5.41 18.87 15.76
CA ALA A 210 6.47 18.79 16.76
C ALA A 210 7.83 18.42 16.14
N ARG A 211 8.61 19.44 15.75
CA ARG A 211 9.95 19.26 15.16
C ARG A 211 10.87 18.38 16.01
N GLU A 212 10.86 18.55 17.32
CA GLU A 212 11.73 17.78 18.23
C GLU A 212 11.37 16.29 18.22
N THR A 213 10.09 15.95 18.35
CA THR A 213 9.61 14.56 18.31
C THR A 213 9.92 13.89 16.97
N CYS A 214 9.70 14.58 15.84
CA CYS A 214 10.12 14.11 14.53
C CYS A 214 11.64 13.79 14.49
N MET A 215 12.47 14.69 15.02
CA MET A 215 13.93 14.49 15.05
C MET A 215 14.34 13.31 15.95
N GLN A 216 13.66 13.12 17.09
CA GLN A 216 13.88 11.96 17.97
C GLN A 216 13.54 10.65 17.26
N LEU A 217 12.43 10.60 16.53
CA LEU A 217 12.05 9.43 15.71
C LEU A 217 13.04 9.18 14.56
N SER A 218 13.52 10.24 13.90
CA SER A 218 14.57 10.14 12.88
C SER A 218 15.89 9.61 13.45
N ALA A 219 16.31 10.09 14.61
CA ALA A 219 17.51 9.62 15.29
C ALA A 219 17.35 8.16 15.74
N TYR A 220 16.18 7.79 16.24
CA TYR A 220 15.85 6.40 16.57
C TYR A 220 15.99 5.51 15.34
N LEU A 221 15.32 5.84 14.23
CA LEU A 221 15.40 5.09 12.98
C LEU A 221 16.84 4.96 12.47
N CYS A 222 17.60 6.06 12.46
CA CYS A 222 19.02 6.04 12.09
C CYS A 222 19.82 5.10 12.99
N SER A 223 19.58 5.10 14.31
CA SER A 223 20.28 4.23 15.25
C SER A 223 19.92 2.76 15.09
N GLN A 224 18.64 2.43 14.84
CA GLN A 224 18.17 1.06 14.59
C GLN A 224 18.83 0.45 13.35
N GLU A 225 18.98 1.25 12.30
CA GLU A 225 19.66 0.82 11.08
C GLU A 225 21.19 1.02 11.13
N GLN A 226 21.75 1.40 12.30
CA GLN A 226 23.18 1.61 12.52
C GLN A 226 23.80 2.66 11.57
N GLY A 227 23.00 3.62 11.11
CA GLY A 227 23.42 4.63 10.13
C GLY A 227 23.61 4.08 8.72
N ASP A 228 23.16 2.86 8.43
CA ASP A 228 23.26 2.24 7.11
C ASP A 228 22.38 2.97 6.09
N LEU A 229 23.03 3.75 5.22
CA LEU A 229 22.37 4.52 4.17
C LEU A 229 21.59 3.64 3.19
N GLN A 230 22.02 2.40 2.93
CA GLN A 230 21.33 1.50 2.02
C GLN A 230 20.00 1.05 2.62
N LYS A 231 19.98 0.65 3.89
CA LYS A 231 18.74 0.24 4.58
C LYS A 231 17.77 1.40 4.74
N LEU A 232 18.26 2.58 5.10
CA LEU A 232 17.44 3.79 5.15
C LEU A 232 16.88 4.16 3.77
N THR A 233 17.65 4.00 2.71
CA THR A 233 17.17 4.22 1.33
C THR A 233 16.06 3.22 0.97
N THR A 234 16.16 1.95 1.38
CA THR A 234 15.10 0.95 1.19
C THR A 234 13.78 1.38 1.85
N HIS A 235 13.85 1.88 3.10
CA HIS A 235 12.66 2.43 3.77
C HIS A 235 12.06 3.62 3.01
N ALA A 236 12.90 4.54 2.51
CA ALA A 236 12.43 5.67 1.70
C ALA A 236 11.75 5.19 0.39
N VAL A 237 12.27 4.13 -0.23
CA VAL A 237 11.64 3.50 -1.40
C VAL A 237 10.25 2.96 -1.04
N HIS A 238 10.09 2.24 0.06
CA HIS A 238 8.78 1.71 0.47
C HIS A 238 7.74 2.81 0.74
N VAL A 239 8.12 3.91 1.41
CA VAL A 239 7.23 5.06 1.62
C VAL A 239 6.80 5.67 0.28
N LYS A 240 7.76 5.83 -0.65
CA LYS A 240 7.48 6.36 -1.99
C LYS A 240 6.59 5.42 -2.81
N GLU A 241 6.77 4.11 -2.69
CA GLU A 241 5.95 3.11 -3.36
C GLU A 241 4.50 3.16 -2.88
N LEU A 242 4.27 3.24 -1.56
CA LEU A 242 2.94 3.44 -1.00
C LEU A 242 2.28 4.73 -1.50
N TRP A 243 3.03 5.84 -1.47
CA TRP A 243 2.57 7.12 -1.99
C TRP A 243 2.15 7.03 -3.46
N GLN A 244 2.95 6.38 -4.33
CA GLN A 244 2.64 6.25 -5.75
C GLN A 244 1.37 5.43 -5.99
N ASP A 245 1.17 4.35 -5.24
CA ASP A 245 -0.03 3.54 -5.34
C ASP A 245 -1.27 4.28 -4.85
N MET A 246 -1.16 5.06 -3.77
CA MET A 246 -2.23 5.94 -3.30
C MET A 246 -2.65 6.97 -4.36
N VAL A 247 -1.67 7.58 -5.04
CA VAL A 247 -1.91 8.49 -6.17
C VAL A 247 -2.59 7.74 -7.33
N ALA A 248 -2.07 6.58 -7.70
CA ALA A 248 -2.59 5.77 -8.81
C ALA A 248 -4.04 5.31 -8.58
N LEU A 249 -4.39 4.99 -7.33
CA LEU A 249 -5.75 4.61 -6.93
C LEU A 249 -6.69 5.81 -6.74
N GLY A 250 -6.15 7.02 -6.61
CA GLY A 250 -6.96 8.20 -6.28
C GLY A 250 -7.55 8.09 -4.87
N ILE A 251 -6.76 7.64 -3.91
CA ILE A 251 -7.22 7.50 -2.52
C ILE A 251 -7.23 8.86 -1.85
N TYR A 252 -8.36 9.18 -1.21
CA TYR A 252 -8.49 10.37 -0.39
C TYR A 252 -8.86 10.01 1.05
N SER A 253 -7.83 9.80 1.87
CA SER A 253 -7.95 9.55 3.30
C SER A 253 -6.93 10.44 4.03
N PRO A 254 -7.35 11.55 4.66
CA PRO A 254 -6.44 12.51 5.28
C PRO A 254 -5.46 11.86 6.27
N ASP A 255 -5.97 10.96 7.10
CA ASP A 255 -5.22 10.16 8.07
C ASP A 255 -4.11 9.30 7.43
N LEU A 256 -4.38 8.64 6.30
CA LEU A 256 -3.36 7.88 5.59
C LEU A 256 -2.30 8.80 4.94
N TRP A 257 -2.74 9.90 4.33
CA TRP A 257 -1.84 10.88 3.72
C TRP A 257 -0.91 11.53 4.75
N ASP A 258 -1.45 11.90 5.91
CA ASP A 258 -0.67 12.46 7.01
C ASP A 258 0.30 11.42 7.59
N ALA A 259 -0.09 10.14 7.65
CA ALA A 259 0.81 9.07 8.06
C ALA A 259 1.99 8.87 7.09
N VAL A 260 1.73 8.93 5.78
CA VAL A 260 2.78 8.87 4.74
C VAL A 260 3.73 10.06 4.83
N ASP A 261 3.19 11.28 5.03
CA ASP A 261 4.02 12.48 5.18
C ASP A 261 4.88 12.44 6.44
N LEU A 262 4.35 11.92 7.55
CA LEU A 262 5.13 11.71 8.77
C LEU A 262 6.23 10.69 8.55
N ALA A 263 5.92 9.55 7.93
CA ALA A 263 6.91 8.54 7.60
C ALA A 263 8.02 9.10 6.70
N TRP A 264 7.65 9.87 5.67
CA TRP A 264 8.59 10.53 4.77
C TRP A 264 9.50 11.51 5.51
N ARG A 265 8.95 12.33 6.41
CA ARG A 265 9.73 13.27 7.21
C ARG A 265 10.71 12.57 8.15
N ILE A 266 10.28 11.48 8.79
CA ILE A 266 11.13 10.68 9.68
C ILE A 266 12.32 10.10 8.88
N ILE A 267 12.07 9.50 7.71
CA ILE A 267 13.15 8.86 6.93
C ILE A 267 14.13 9.86 6.33
N ILE A 268 13.66 11.02 5.83
CA ILE A 268 14.55 12.08 5.34
C ILE A 268 15.42 12.63 6.47
N GLY A 269 14.86 12.80 7.67
CA GLY A 269 15.63 13.19 8.84
C GLY A 269 16.70 12.16 9.21
N ALA A 270 16.36 10.86 9.17
CA ALA A 270 17.30 9.77 9.47
C ALA A 270 18.45 9.70 8.44
N LEU A 271 18.13 9.80 7.14
CA LEU A 271 19.12 9.88 6.06
C LEU A 271 20.05 11.09 6.23
N THR A 272 19.51 12.23 6.64
CA THR A 272 20.31 13.44 6.90
C THR A 272 21.28 13.25 8.07
N ILE A 273 20.85 12.59 9.15
CA ILE A 273 21.72 12.26 10.30
C ILE A 273 22.82 11.29 9.86
N ALA A 274 22.47 10.20 9.17
CA ALA A 274 23.43 9.21 8.69
C ALA A 274 24.48 9.82 7.75
N ALA A 275 24.05 10.64 6.78
CA ALA A 275 24.94 11.30 5.84
C ALA A 275 25.90 12.30 6.52
N ARG A 276 25.48 12.94 7.62
CA ARG A 276 26.36 13.81 8.41
C ARG A 276 27.40 13.03 9.21
N ASN A 277 27.03 11.86 9.72
CA ASN A 277 27.93 11.01 10.51
C ASN A 277 28.95 10.25 9.64
N ALA A 278 28.68 10.12 8.33
CA ALA A 278 29.57 9.49 7.37
C ALA A 278 30.67 10.44 6.82
N ASN A 279 30.52 11.74 7.05
CA ASN A 279 31.50 12.78 6.69
C ASN A 279 32.31 13.20 7.92
#